data_AF-A0A257YN01-F1
#
_entry.id   AF-A0A257YN01-F1
#
_cell.length_a   1.000
_cell.length_b   1.000
_cell.length_c   1.000
_cell.angle_alpha   90.00
_cell.angle_beta   90.00
_cell.angle_gamma   90.00
#
_symmetry.space_group_name_H-M   'P 1'
#
loop_
_entity.id
_entity.type
_entity.pdbx_description
1 polymer ?
#
loop_
_entity_poly.entity_id
_entity_poly.type
_entity_poly.pdbx_seq_one_letter_code
_entity_poly.pdbx_strand_id
1 'polypeptide(L)'
;MGLFGFGRKGVGQTGFGRKGLQSDQTGAAPPEAPPSGRIFGNRRASAGTSAFDRHFAHAQSHVRDARYPASGCLPALKDLSAEERGELLVDMVGRPGLYDGFLQDKSPQELIAYHTMQAIWQTEIAVRAEHLGPLLTMLTGNKDFRTKTYYEKPLDTLLSLISSAIKQGAYLSSGDCEALAQMASDIRSGRKSYRKADTKKMIARAERIEKLAGVEVSGGDLLMQRCEGADNPWAIVPKERPNAQFWADLFAEVTVALEAIRADTKGSTKPAWMRDATAFAETWPACGDVAPQFGAWNSVDKPFAALSQHNGKRSGFADPQAYRRLPGTIALAEAHSRYNWMSDQIPGLEVLADLENPAWTALVEHLITQRRATKATAAWQKEALALCQPIGLATVEARLHDWLALFHDPLLDMGVFTDVCNGERFASAIDRLEADHPEWPVRHGGQTVALGRAVAMKLASGDGKAICNALHTQLIRLDDHVYKNTRVTNGVLGLTKPQYQRIEGHGSYYTMASAMRVSVENEEFLRGAVWLLPLMPDRARAITALADVAQTAATYMWTGEEGMRSTIVANAAIATLIAMGGAKGGSDIDQAVLRLSKTIDNCTINPPLFKYLNGGG
;
A
#
# COMPACT_ATOMS: atom_id res chain seq x y z
N MET A 1 26.26 -35.93 25.42
CA MET A 1 25.64 -37.24 25.69
C MET A 1 24.17 -37.03 25.99
N GLY A 2 23.30 -37.93 25.49
CA GLY A 2 21.83 -37.89 25.61
C GLY A 2 21.31 -37.92 27.06
N LEU A 3 20.00 -37.83 27.32
CA LEU A 3 18.96 -38.69 26.77
C LEU A 3 17.56 -38.04 26.79
N PHE A 4 16.72 -38.56 25.88
CA PHE A 4 15.27 -38.42 25.74
C PHE A 4 14.44 -39.01 26.91
N GLY A 5 13.17 -38.58 27.01
CA GLY A 5 12.06 -39.54 27.05
C GLY A 5 10.85 -39.26 27.96
N PHE A 6 9.66 -39.50 27.38
CA PHE A 6 8.29 -39.64 27.95
C PHE A 6 7.48 -38.34 28.17
N GLY A 7 6.24 -38.16 27.68
CA GLY A 7 5.28 -39.03 27.00
C GLY A 7 3.88 -38.88 27.61
N ARG A 8 2.85 -38.54 26.80
CA ARG A 8 1.44 -38.86 27.10
C ARG A 8 0.55 -38.80 25.83
N LYS A 9 0.12 -39.99 25.36
CA LYS A 9 -1.15 -40.25 24.66
C LYS A 9 -2.29 -40.09 25.69
N GLY A 10 -3.56 -39.78 25.43
CA GLY A 10 -4.42 -39.82 24.25
C GLY A 10 -5.75 -40.50 24.66
N VAL A 11 -6.91 -39.85 24.46
CA VAL A 11 -8.29 -40.40 24.40
C VAL A 11 -9.11 -39.32 23.65
N GLY A 12 -9.92 -39.52 22.61
CA GLY A 12 -10.50 -40.71 22.00
C GLY A 12 -11.98 -40.41 21.72
N GLN A 13 -12.36 -40.20 20.45
CA GLN A 13 -13.75 -40.34 19.98
C GLN A 13 -13.74 -40.87 18.54
N THR A 14 -13.98 -42.18 18.43
CA THR A 14 -14.62 -42.89 17.31
C THR A 14 -16.08 -43.14 17.76
N GLY A 15 -17.15 -43.25 16.98
CA GLY A 15 -17.45 -43.37 15.55
C GLY A 15 -18.77 -44.15 15.43
N PHE A 16 -19.65 -43.84 14.47
CA PHE A 16 -20.77 -44.68 13.96
C PHE A 16 -21.30 -43.96 12.69
N GLY A 17 -21.62 -44.55 11.53
CA GLY A 17 -21.64 -45.90 11.00
C GLY A 17 -22.26 -45.86 9.59
N ARG A 18 -21.74 -46.66 8.65
CA ARG A 18 -22.17 -46.81 7.24
C ARG A 18 -23.39 -47.74 7.08
N LYS A 19 -24.24 -47.46 6.08
CA LYS A 19 -24.98 -48.36 5.14
C LYS A 19 -25.96 -47.47 4.36
N GLY A 20 -26.15 -47.46 3.05
CA GLY A 20 -25.73 -48.29 1.92
C GLY A 20 -26.85 -48.19 0.88
N LEU A 21 -26.56 -47.82 -0.38
CA LEU A 21 -27.39 -48.06 -1.58
C LEU A 21 -26.51 -47.81 -2.83
N GLN A 22 -26.01 -48.90 -3.42
CA GLN A 22 -25.83 -49.08 -4.87
C GLN A 22 -27.25 -49.31 -5.46
N SER A 23 -27.62 -49.09 -6.71
CA SER A 23 -27.00 -48.80 -8.01
C SER A 23 -28.06 -48.01 -8.82
N ASP A 24 -27.72 -47.19 -9.80
CA ASP A 24 -27.83 -47.65 -11.19
C ASP A 24 -26.86 -46.94 -12.13
N GLN A 25 -26.27 -47.77 -12.99
CA GLN A 25 -25.38 -47.44 -14.09
C GLN A 25 -26.18 -46.85 -15.25
N THR A 26 -25.74 -45.70 -15.78
CA THR A 26 -25.70 -45.48 -17.23
C THR A 26 -24.36 -44.82 -17.54
N GLY A 27 -23.61 -45.46 -18.45
CA GLY A 27 -22.21 -45.17 -18.70
C GLY A 27 -21.97 -43.85 -19.44
N ALA A 28 -20.92 -43.14 -19.03
CA ALA A 28 -20.18 -42.22 -19.87
C ALA A 28 -18.70 -42.35 -19.47
N ALA A 29 -17.86 -42.73 -20.43
CA ALA A 29 -16.42 -42.82 -20.27
C ALA A 29 -15.83 -41.45 -19.85
N PRO A 30 -14.75 -41.41 -19.05
CA PRO A 30 -14.05 -40.16 -18.77
C PRO A 30 -13.49 -39.56 -20.08
N PRO A 31 -13.47 -38.23 -20.23
CA PRO A 31 -13.14 -37.56 -21.48
C PRO A 31 -11.70 -37.90 -21.90
N GLU A 32 -11.56 -38.32 -23.16
CA GLU A 32 -10.29 -38.57 -23.83
C GLU A 32 -9.40 -37.33 -23.76
N ALA A 33 -8.12 -37.53 -23.43
CA ALA A 33 -7.10 -36.51 -23.54
C ALA A 33 -7.00 -36.02 -25.00
N PRO A 34 -6.80 -34.71 -25.25
CA PRO A 34 -6.74 -34.19 -26.61
C PRO A 34 -5.59 -34.83 -27.40
N PRO A 35 -5.77 -35.06 -28.71
CA PRO A 35 -4.81 -35.80 -29.52
C PRO A 35 -3.51 -35.00 -29.68
N SER A 36 -2.40 -35.62 -29.30
CA SER A 36 -1.04 -35.10 -29.49
C SER A 36 -0.65 -35.13 -30.97
N GLY A 37 -0.99 -34.06 -31.70
CA GLY A 37 -0.60 -33.87 -33.08
C GLY A 37 0.57 -32.89 -33.23
N ARG A 38 1.80 -33.40 -33.30
CA ARG A 38 2.84 -33.02 -34.30
C ARG A 38 4.12 -33.84 -34.05
N ILE A 39 4.20 -34.95 -34.78
CA ILE A 39 5.41 -35.76 -34.97
C ILE A 39 6.21 -35.12 -36.11
N PHE A 40 7.31 -34.43 -35.80
CA PHE A 40 8.43 -34.27 -36.72
C PHE A 40 9.73 -34.25 -35.91
N GLY A 41 10.49 -35.34 -35.99
CA GLY A 41 11.77 -35.51 -35.30
C GLY A 41 11.97 -36.90 -34.71
N ASN A 42 11.86 -37.96 -35.51
CA ASN A 42 12.28 -39.30 -35.11
C ASN A 42 13.82 -39.34 -34.97
N ARG A 43 14.34 -39.04 -33.77
CA ARG A 43 15.49 -39.75 -33.23
C ARG A 43 14.98 -40.72 -32.19
N ARG A 44 15.03 -42.02 -32.52
CA ARG A 44 14.92 -43.10 -31.54
C ARG A 44 15.87 -42.79 -30.38
N ALA A 45 15.32 -42.54 -29.20
CA ALA A 45 16.08 -42.55 -27.96
C ALA A 45 16.71 -43.95 -27.83
N SER A 46 18.03 -44.03 -27.99
CA SER A 46 18.78 -45.18 -27.47
C SER A 46 18.52 -45.27 -25.97
N ALA A 47 18.53 -46.48 -25.41
CA ALA A 47 18.44 -46.75 -23.97
C ALA A 47 19.61 -46.11 -23.17
N GLY A 48 19.58 -44.78 -23.04
CA GLY A 48 20.52 -43.98 -22.27
C GLY A 48 19.76 -43.31 -21.13
N THR A 49 20.34 -43.37 -19.94
CA THR A 49 19.87 -42.67 -18.73
C THR A 49 19.61 -41.19 -19.04
N SER A 50 18.46 -40.68 -18.59
CA SER A 50 18.07 -39.27 -18.78
C SER A 50 19.10 -38.31 -18.18
N ALA A 51 19.11 -37.05 -18.64
CA ALA A 51 20.06 -36.05 -18.15
C ALA A 51 19.99 -35.90 -16.61
N PHE A 52 18.79 -35.93 -16.03
CA PHE A 52 18.64 -35.92 -14.59
C PHE A 52 19.09 -37.22 -13.93
N ASP A 53 18.88 -38.41 -14.49
CA ASP A 53 19.33 -39.65 -13.83
C ASP A 53 20.87 -39.70 -13.73
N ARG A 54 21.57 -39.18 -14.75
CA ARG A 54 23.02 -38.97 -14.71
C ARG A 54 23.42 -37.95 -13.65
N HIS A 55 22.72 -36.81 -13.61
CA HIS A 55 22.96 -35.76 -12.60
C HIS A 55 22.64 -36.23 -11.18
N PHE A 56 21.60 -37.03 -10.98
CA PHE A 56 21.20 -37.58 -9.69
C PHE A 56 22.28 -38.49 -9.13
N ALA A 57 22.77 -39.44 -9.93
CA ALA A 57 23.89 -40.30 -9.53
C ALA A 57 25.15 -39.48 -9.22
N HIS A 58 25.41 -38.44 -10.02
CA HIS A 58 26.56 -37.57 -9.82
C HIS A 58 26.44 -36.71 -8.55
N ALA A 59 25.30 -36.07 -8.32
CA ALA A 59 25.01 -35.28 -7.15
C ALA A 59 25.10 -36.11 -5.87
N GLN A 60 24.62 -37.36 -5.89
CA GLN A 60 24.77 -38.30 -4.77
C GLN A 60 26.24 -38.57 -4.43
N SER A 61 27.11 -38.70 -5.44
CA SER A 61 28.55 -38.92 -5.24
C SER A 61 29.25 -37.73 -4.58
N HIS A 62 28.68 -36.53 -4.69
CA HIS A 62 29.18 -35.29 -4.09
C HIS A 62 28.54 -34.94 -2.74
N VAL A 63 27.60 -35.75 -2.22
CA VAL A 63 26.94 -35.50 -0.94
C VAL A 63 27.95 -35.67 0.20
N ARG A 64 28.25 -34.57 0.89
CA ARG A 64 29.16 -34.56 2.04
C ARG A 64 28.47 -34.88 3.36
N ASP A 65 27.15 -34.64 3.42
CA ASP A 65 26.31 -34.96 4.58
C ASP A 65 25.02 -35.63 4.09
N ALA A 66 24.82 -36.90 4.45
CA ALA A 66 23.62 -37.66 4.10
C ALA A 66 22.32 -37.04 4.65
N ARG A 67 22.41 -36.17 5.67
CA ARG A 67 21.28 -35.39 6.20
C ARG A 67 20.94 -34.15 5.37
N TYR A 68 21.80 -33.76 4.43
CA TYR A 68 21.57 -32.61 3.54
C TYR A 68 21.97 -32.95 2.08
N PRO A 69 21.08 -33.65 1.34
CA PRO A 69 21.31 -34.08 -0.05
C PRO A 69 21.63 -32.93 -1.01
N ALA A 70 21.21 -31.70 -0.68
CA ALA A 70 21.49 -30.49 -1.46
C ALA A 70 22.99 -30.17 -1.58
N SER A 71 23.83 -30.65 -0.64
CA SER A 71 25.27 -30.37 -0.62
C SER A 71 26.01 -30.84 -1.88
N GLY A 72 25.52 -31.89 -2.55
CA GLY A 72 26.12 -32.41 -3.78
C GLY A 72 25.59 -31.79 -5.08
N CYS A 73 24.49 -31.03 -5.03
CA CYS A 73 23.82 -30.53 -6.24
C CYS A 73 24.62 -29.44 -6.97
N LEU A 74 25.12 -28.43 -6.26
CA LEU A 74 25.88 -27.33 -6.88
C LEU A 74 27.25 -27.78 -7.41
N PRO A 75 28.05 -28.61 -6.70
CA PRO A 75 29.26 -29.20 -7.27
C PRO A 75 28.99 -29.98 -8.56
N ALA A 76 28.01 -30.89 -8.53
CA ALA A 76 27.65 -31.68 -9.71
C ALA A 76 27.20 -30.82 -10.90
N LEU A 77 26.51 -29.70 -10.67
CA LEU A 77 26.15 -28.73 -11.71
C LEU A 77 27.35 -28.01 -12.34
N LYS A 78 28.42 -27.78 -11.57
CA LYS A 78 29.62 -27.09 -12.08
C LYS A 78 30.47 -27.97 -12.99
N ASP A 79 30.34 -29.29 -12.86
CA ASP A 79 31.03 -30.26 -13.69
C ASP A 79 30.37 -30.45 -15.07
N LEU A 80 29.12 -29.98 -15.23
CA LEU A 80 28.39 -30.00 -16.50
C LEU A 80 28.73 -28.80 -17.39
N SER A 81 28.76 -29.00 -18.70
CA SER A 81 28.81 -27.88 -19.66
C SER A 81 27.55 -27.00 -19.58
N ALA A 82 27.59 -25.81 -20.19
CA ALA A 82 26.43 -24.93 -20.23
C ALA A 82 25.26 -25.58 -20.99
N GLU A 83 25.55 -26.34 -22.04
CA GLU A 83 24.57 -27.10 -22.84
C GLU A 83 23.98 -28.26 -22.06
N GLU A 84 24.81 -29.03 -21.35
CA GLU A 84 24.36 -30.15 -20.50
C GLU A 84 23.47 -29.66 -19.35
N ARG A 85 23.77 -28.48 -18.79
CA ARG A 85 22.88 -27.79 -17.83
C ARG A 85 21.55 -27.41 -18.47
N GLY A 86 21.55 -27.00 -19.74
CA GLY A 86 20.32 -26.72 -20.50
C GLY A 86 19.46 -27.96 -20.72
N GLU A 87 20.07 -29.09 -21.07
CA GLU A 87 19.39 -30.39 -21.21
C GLU A 87 18.81 -30.87 -19.87
N LEU A 88 19.59 -30.74 -18.80
CA LEU A 88 19.15 -31.05 -17.43
C LEU A 88 17.96 -30.17 -17.01
N LEU A 89 18.00 -28.86 -17.30
CA LEU A 89 16.92 -27.93 -16.97
C LEU A 89 15.61 -28.34 -17.64
N VAL A 90 15.65 -28.74 -18.91
CA VAL A 90 14.50 -29.19 -19.70
C VAL A 90 13.96 -30.53 -19.19
N ASP A 91 14.84 -31.51 -18.89
CA ASP A 91 14.45 -32.83 -18.38
C ASP A 91 13.75 -32.74 -17.01
N MET A 92 14.05 -31.70 -16.22
CA MET A 92 13.41 -31.49 -14.93
C MET A 92 11.95 -31.05 -15.03
N VAL A 93 11.52 -30.36 -16.10
CA VAL A 93 10.19 -29.71 -16.22
C VAL A 93 9.01 -30.66 -15.97
N GLY A 94 9.13 -31.93 -16.39
CA GLY A 94 8.08 -32.94 -16.26
C GLY A 94 8.18 -33.84 -15.02
N ARG A 95 9.14 -33.59 -14.12
CA ARG A 95 9.39 -34.50 -12.99
C ARG A 95 8.47 -34.21 -11.80
N PRO A 96 7.91 -35.26 -11.16
CA PRO A 96 7.10 -35.09 -9.96
C PRO A 96 7.92 -34.47 -8.81
N GLY A 97 7.24 -33.74 -7.92
CA GLY A 97 7.82 -33.23 -6.69
C GLY A 97 8.61 -31.92 -6.78
N LEU A 98 8.69 -31.26 -7.94
CA LEU A 98 9.30 -29.92 -8.04
C LEU A 98 8.47 -28.83 -7.36
N TYR A 99 7.14 -28.85 -7.54
CA TYR A 99 6.26 -27.75 -7.15
C TYR A 99 5.26 -28.10 -6.02
N ASP A 100 5.12 -29.37 -5.64
CA ASP A 100 4.13 -29.85 -4.67
C ASP A 100 4.78 -30.54 -3.45
N GLY A 101 4.06 -30.59 -2.32
CA GLY A 101 4.41 -31.33 -1.10
C GLY A 101 5.39 -30.63 -0.14
N PHE A 102 5.34 -30.99 1.15
CA PHE A 102 6.34 -30.54 2.13
C PHE A 102 7.68 -31.22 1.87
N LEU A 103 8.79 -30.47 2.03
CA LEU A 103 10.15 -30.98 1.78
C LEU A 103 10.49 -32.25 2.59
N GLN A 104 9.86 -32.43 3.75
CA GLN A 104 10.09 -33.59 4.62
C GLN A 104 9.49 -34.89 4.06
N ASP A 105 8.49 -34.79 3.18
CA ASP A 105 7.77 -35.92 2.60
C ASP A 105 8.32 -36.32 1.22
N LYS A 106 9.30 -35.56 0.71
CA LYS A 106 9.90 -35.78 -0.61
C LYS A 106 10.91 -36.93 -0.58
N SER A 107 10.85 -37.78 -1.60
CA SER A 107 11.86 -38.78 -1.87
C SER A 107 13.24 -38.14 -2.14
N PRO A 108 14.35 -38.88 -1.97
CA PRO A 108 15.68 -38.37 -2.28
C PRO A 108 15.83 -37.82 -3.71
N GLN A 109 15.14 -38.41 -4.69
CA GLN A 109 15.11 -37.93 -6.07
C GLN A 109 14.40 -36.57 -6.18
N GLU A 110 13.24 -36.41 -5.54
CA GLU A 110 12.48 -35.15 -5.53
C GLU A 110 13.24 -34.05 -4.78
N LEU A 111 13.96 -34.39 -3.70
CA LEU A 111 14.82 -33.45 -2.98
C LEU A 111 15.99 -32.98 -3.85
N ILE A 112 16.69 -33.88 -4.55
CA ILE A 112 17.78 -33.50 -5.45
C ILE A 112 17.26 -32.69 -6.63
N ALA A 113 16.09 -33.02 -7.20
CA ALA A 113 15.44 -32.22 -8.23
C ALA A 113 15.12 -30.80 -7.74
N TYR A 114 14.51 -30.68 -6.57
CA TYR A 114 14.19 -29.38 -5.97
C TYR A 114 15.46 -28.53 -5.71
N HIS A 115 16.49 -29.11 -5.11
CA HIS A 115 17.72 -28.38 -4.80
C HIS A 115 18.57 -28.07 -6.04
N THR A 116 18.57 -28.96 -7.04
CA THR A 116 19.18 -28.69 -8.35
C THR A 116 18.47 -27.52 -9.03
N MET A 117 17.13 -27.51 -9.02
CA MET A 117 16.36 -26.38 -9.56
C MET A 117 16.64 -25.06 -8.84
N GLN A 118 16.91 -25.06 -7.53
CA GLN A 118 17.30 -23.84 -6.81
C GLN A 118 18.73 -23.39 -7.12
N ALA A 119 19.65 -24.34 -7.36
CA ALA A 119 21.06 -24.07 -7.62
C ALA A 119 21.38 -23.72 -9.08
N ILE A 120 20.61 -24.25 -10.04
CA ILE A 120 20.90 -24.11 -11.48
C ILE A 120 20.87 -22.65 -11.95
N TRP A 121 20.05 -21.79 -11.34
CA TRP A 121 19.99 -20.35 -11.64
C TRP A 121 21.26 -19.57 -11.24
N GLN A 122 22.21 -20.22 -10.57
CA GLN A 122 23.50 -19.63 -10.18
C GLN A 122 24.63 -20.02 -11.14
N THR A 123 24.34 -20.82 -12.18
CA THR A 123 25.31 -21.28 -13.17
C THR A 123 24.95 -20.76 -14.55
N GLU A 124 25.91 -20.79 -15.47
CA GLU A 124 25.68 -20.46 -16.88
C GLU A 124 24.87 -21.58 -17.55
N ILE A 125 23.87 -21.23 -18.37
CA ILE A 125 22.99 -22.20 -19.03
C ILE A 125 22.89 -21.82 -20.50
N ALA A 126 23.17 -22.77 -21.39
CA ALA A 126 22.95 -22.64 -22.83
C ALA A 126 21.76 -23.49 -23.25
N VAL A 127 20.88 -22.95 -24.11
CA VAL A 127 19.67 -23.63 -24.59
C VAL A 127 19.65 -23.69 -26.11
N ARG A 128 18.91 -24.66 -26.66
CA ARG A 128 18.67 -24.85 -28.10
C ARG A 128 17.24 -24.45 -28.46
N ALA A 129 16.96 -24.25 -29.74
CA ALA A 129 15.61 -23.93 -30.23
C ALA A 129 14.54 -24.94 -29.76
N GLU A 130 14.87 -26.23 -29.75
CA GLU A 130 13.98 -27.32 -29.30
C GLU A 130 13.63 -27.29 -27.81
N HIS A 131 14.35 -26.51 -26.99
CA HIS A 131 14.10 -26.39 -25.56
C HIS A 131 12.95 -25.43 -25.22
N LEU A 132 12.40 -24.69 -26.20
CA LEU A 132 11.41 -23.64 -25.95
C LEU A 132 10.16 -24.14 -25.20
N GLY A 133 9.54 -25.23 -25.66
CA GLY A 133 8.31 -25.75 -25.07
C GLY A 133 8.44 -26.07 -23.57
N PRO A 134 9.44 -26.87 -23.15
CA PRO A 134 9.70 -27.12 -21.74
C PRO A 134 10.01 -25.85 -20.92
N LEU A 135 10.75 -24.88 -21.46
CA LEU A 135 11.01 -23.61 -20.77
C LEU A 135 9.72 -22.81 -20.55
N LEU A 136 8.81 -22.81 -21.52
CA LEU A 136 7.48 -22.18 -21.38
C LEU A 136 6.63 -22.90 -20.33
N THR A 137 6.64 -24.24 -20.31
CA THR A 137 5.96 -25.02 -19.26
C THR A 137 6.53 -24.73 -17.87
N MET A 138 7.84 -24.49 -17.75
CA MET A 138 8.43 -24.08 -16.47
C MET A 138 7.95 -22.69 -16.03
N LEU A 139 7.86 -21.76 -16.97
CA LEU A 139 7.40 -20.40 -16.72
C LEU A 139 5.93 -20.37 -16.31
N THR A 140 5.06 -21.04 -17.09
CA THR A 140 3.61 -21.04 -16.86
C THR A 140 3.18 -22.06 -15.81
N GLY A 141 3.95 -23.13 -15.55
CA GLY A 141 3.63 -24.15 -14.54
C GLY A 141 3.92 -23.70 -13.11
N ASN A 142 4.91 -22.82 -12.90
CA ASN A 142 5.31 -22.40 -11.57
C ASN A 142 4.42 -21.25 -11.03
N LYS A 143 3.55 -21.58 -10.06
CA LYS A 143 2.68 -20.60 -9.37
C LYS A 143 3.45 -19.52 -8.62
N ASP A 144 4.70 -19.78 -8.22
CA ASP A 144 5.51 -18.81 -7.50
C ASP A 144 5.90 -17.62 -8.38
N PHE A 145 6.06 -17.82 -9.70
CA PHE A 145 6.29 -16.70 -10.63
C PHE A 145 5.09 -15.75 -10.73
N ARG A 146 3.88 -16.22 -10.38
CA ARG A 146 2.68 -15.38 -10.34
C ARG A 146 2.51 -14.63 -9.02
N THR A 147 3.02 -15.19 -7.93
CA THR A 147 2.62 -14.81 -6.57
C THR A 147 3.75 -14.29 -5.67
N LYS A 148 5.02 -14.53 -6.00
CA LYS A 148 6.16 -14.25 -5.12
C LYS A 148 7.20 -13.36 -5.78
N THR A 149 7.52 -12.25 -5.13
CA THR A 149 8.43 -11.23 -5.67
C THR A 149 9.90 -11.65 -5.64
N TYR A 150 10.31 -12.44 -4.65
CA TYR A 150 11.70 -12.91 -4.49
C TYR A 150 12.20 -13.91 -5.55
N TYR A 151 11.34 -14.37 -6.46
CA TYR A 151 11.71 -15.19 -7.62
C TYR A 151 12.16 -14.39 -8.86
N GLU A 152 12.43 -13.08 -8.70
CA GLU A 152 12.83 -12.19 -9.80
C GLU A 152 14.07 -12.69 -10.55
N LYS A 153 15.14 -13.08 -9.85
CA LYS A 153 16.37 -13.56 -10.49
C LYS A 153 16.16 -14.86 -11.31
N PRO A 154 15.55 -15.93 -10.76
CA PRO A 154 15.22 -17.13 -11.54
C PRO A 154 14.35 -16.83 -12.77
N LEU A 155 13.33 -15.98 -12.60
CA LEU A 155 12.47 -15.57 -13.72
C LEU A 155 13.26 -14.86 -14.81
N ASP A 156 14.11 -13.90 -14.44
CA ASP A 156 14.89 -13.11 -15.40
C ASP A 156 15.82 -13.99 -16.22
N THR A 157 16.48 -14.96 -15.56
CA THR A 157 17.27 -15.98 -16.26
C THR A 157 16.38 -16.80 -17.19
N LEU A 158 15.23 -17.28 -16.74
CA LEU A 158 14.31 -18.08 -17.58
C LEU A 158 13.80 -17.31 -18.81
N LEU A 159 13.40 -16.04 -18.66
CA LEU A 159 12.99 -15.19 -19.78
C LEU A 159 14.14 -14.94 -20.77
N SER A 160 15.38 -14.81 -20.28
CA SER A 160 16.57 -14.70 -21.12
C SER A 160 16.83 -15.98 -21.92
N LEU A 161 16.70 -17.15 -21.28
CA LEU A 161 16.82 -18.45 -21.95
C LEU A 161 15.75 -18.64 -23.02
N ILE A 162 14.48 -18.31 -22.72
CA ILE A 162 13.39 -18.34 -23.71
C ILE A 162 13.72 -17.44 -24.90
N SER A 163 14.18 -16.21 -24.64
CA SER A 163 14.58 -15.27 -25.69
C SER A 163 15.75 -15.81 -26.53
N SER A 164 16.69 -16.52 -25.91
CA SER A 164 17.81 -17.17 -26.61
C SER A 164 17.33 -18.31 -27.51
N ALA A 165 16.41 -19.16 -27.05
CA ALA A 165 15.81 -20.22 -27.86
C ALA A 165 15.06 -19.65 -29.08
N ILE A 166 14.31 -18.56 -28.90
CA ILE A 166 13.62 -17.86 -30.00
C ILE A 166 14.62 -17.31 -31.02
N LYS A 167 15.70 -16.65 -30.58
CA LYS A 167 16.76 -16.14 -31.46
C LYS A 167 17.45 -17.23 -32.29
N GLN A 168 17.44 -18.47 -31.79
CA GLN A 168 17.97 -19.64 -32.48
C GLN A 168 16.97 -20.29 -33.45
N GLY A 169 15.79 -19.69 -33.65
CA GLY A 169 14.80 -20.13 -34.64
C GLY A 169 13.60 -20.89 -34.07
N ALA A 170 13.39 -20.87 -32.74
CA ALA A 170 12.14 -21.35 -32.15
C ALA A 170 11.01 -20.31 -32.28
N TYR A 171 9.76 -20.76 -32.37
CA TYR A 171 8.59 -19.89 -32.51
C TYR A 171 7.56 -20.18 -31.43
N LEU A 172 6.89 -19.14 -30.95
CA LEU A 172 5.73 -19.27 -30.07
C LEU A 172 4.50 -19.64 -30.90
N SER A 173 3.73 -20.61 -30.42
CA SER A 173 2.40 -20.91 -30.97
C SER A 173 1.35 -19.91 -30.45
N SER A 174 0.17 -19.85 -31.10
CA SER A 174 -0.96 -19.05 -30.59
C SER A 174 -1.31 -19.39 -29.14
N GLY A 175 -1.33 -20.68 -28.82
CA GLY A 175 -1.62 -21.15 -27.46
C GLY A 175 -0.54 -20.74 -26.44
N ASP A 176 0.73 -20.66 -26.84
CA ASP A 176 1.80 -20.14 -25.98
C ASP A 176 1.59 -18.66 -25.68
N CYS A 177 1.28 -17.86 -26.71
CA CYS A 177 1.00 -16.44 -26.56
C CYS A 177 -0.21 -16.20 -25.65
N GLU A 178 -1.29 -16.95 -25.82
CA GLU A 178 -2.49 -16.89 -24.98
C GLU A 178 -2.19 -17.27 -23.51
N ALA A 179 -1.42 -18.34 -23.27
CA ALA A 179 -1.05 -18.76 -21.92
C ALA A 179 -0.14 -17.73 -21.21
N LEU A 180 0.78 -17.11 -21.94
CA LEU A 180 1.62 -16.03 -21.43
C LEU A 180 0.80 -14.77 -21.13
N ALA A 181 -0.11 -14.38 -22.03
CA ALA A 181 -1.02 -13.26 -21.81
C ALA A 181 -1.91 -13.47 -20.58
N GLN A 182 -2.47 -14.68 -20.41
CA GLN A 182 -3.25 -15.04 -19.23
C GLN A 182 -2.40 -14.97 -17.95
N MET A 183 -1.17 -15.48 -17.96
CA MET A 183 -0.26 -15.39 -16.81
C MET A 183 0.04 -13.93 -16.42
N ALA A 184 0.24 -13.04 -17.39
CA ALA A 184 0.45 -11.62 -17.12
C ALA A 184 -0.81 -10.97 -16.51
N SER A 185 -2.00 -11.31 -17.02
CA SER A 185 -3.28 -10.90 -16.44
C SER A 185 -3.47 -11.39 -15.00
N ASP A 186 -3.13 -12.65 -14.70
CA ASP A 186 -3.16 -13.21 -13.34
C ASP A 186 -2.23 -12.44 -12.39
N ILE A 187 -1.03 -12.06 -12.85
CA ILE A 187 -0.09 -11.26 -12.07
C ILE A 187 -0.66 -9.86 -11.79
N ARG A 188 -1.34 -9.26 -12.77
CA ARG A 188 -1.98 -7.94 -12.62
C ARG A 188 -3.20 -7.99 -11.70
N SER A 189 -3.96 -9.08 -11.69
CA SER A 189 -5.13 -9.22 -10.82
C SER A 189 -4.79 -9.64 -9.38
N GLY A 190 -3.67 -10.35 -9.19
CA GLY A 190 -3.18 -10.80 -7.87
C GLY A 190 -2.65 -9.71 -6.93
N ARG A 191 -2.84 -8.41 -7.24
CA ARG A 191 -2.23 -7.25 -6.55
C ARG A 191 -2.61 -7.06 -5.08
N LYS A 192 -3.65 -7.74 -4.60
CA LYS A 192 -4.35 -7.42 -3.34
C LYS A 192 -3.52 -7.62 -2.05
N SER A 193 -2.34 -8.25 -2.14
CA SER A 193 -1.50 -8.61 -0.98
C SER A 193 -0.08 -8.00 -0.97
N TYR A 194 0.34 -7.25 -1.99
CA TYR A 194 1.72 -6.77 -2.11
C TYR A 194 1.98 -5.41 -1.46
N ARG A 195 3.21 -5.20 -0.98
CA ARG A 195 3.72 -3.84 -0.70
C ARG A 195 3.94 -3.12 -2.03
N LYS A 196 3.86 -1.79 -2.07
CA LYS A 196 4.01 -1.01 -3.32
C LYS A 196 5.29 -1.31 -4.12
N ALA A 197 6.44 -1.47 -3.46
CA ALA A 197 7.70 -1.86 -4.11
C ALA A 197 7.59 -3.23 -4.80
N ASP A 198 6.89 -4.17 -4.16
CA ASP A 198 6.57 -5.49 -4.72
C ASP A 198 5.57 -5.37 -5.88
N THR A 199 4.53 -4.52 -5.77
CA THR A 199 3.59 -4.21 -6.85
C THR A 199 4.32 -3.72 -8.10
N LYS A 200 5.28 -2.79 -7.96
CA LYS A 200 6.10 -2.29 -9.07
C LYS A 200 6.87 -3.42 -9.78
N LYS A 201 7.46 -4.34 -9.02
CA LYS A 201 8.17 -5.52 -9.56
C LYS A 201 7.22 -6.48 -10.27
N MET A 202 6.04 -6.71 -9.71
CA MET A 202 5.04 -7.61 -10.30
C MET A 202 4.44 -7.02 -11.58
N ILE A 203 4.18 -5.71 -11.64
CA ILE A 203 3.78 -5.05 -12.89
C ILE A 203 4.89 -5.16 -13.95
N ALA A 204 6.16 -4.91 -13.56
CA ALA A 204 7.31 -5.08 -14.47
C ALA A 204 7.45 -6.52 -15.00
N ARG A 205 7.11 -7.49 -14.16
CA ARG A 205 7.06 -8.89 -14.52
C ARG A 205 5.96 -9.17 -15.55
N ALA A 206 4.73 -8.73 -15.29
CA ALA A 206 3.61 -8.90 -16.22
C ALA A 206 3.93 -8.32 -17.61
N GLU A 207 4.49 -7.10 -17.66
CA GLU A 207 4.85 -6.43 -18.91
C GLU A 207 5.90 -7.18 -19.73
N ARG A 208 6.90 -7.77 -19.07
CA ARG A 208 7.92 -8.57 -19.76
C ARG A 208 7.31 -9.83 -20.36
N ILE A 209 6.32 -10.41 -19.69
CA ILE A 209 5.59 -11.59 -20.16
C ILE A 209 4.65 -11.20 -21.32
N GLU A 210 3.93 -10.08 -21.23
CA GLU A 210 3.11 -9.52 -22.32
C GLU A 210 3.95 -9.26 -23.58
N LYS A 211 5.11 -8.62 -23.41
CA LYS A 211 6.05 -8.38 -24.50
C LYS A 211 6.54 -9.69 -25.14
N LEU A 212 6.81 -10.71 -24.32
CA LEU A 212 7.18 -12.03 -24.83
C LEU A 212 6.05 -12.68 -25.62
N ALA A 213 4.80 -12.51 -25.18
CA ALA A 213 3.60 -12.99 -25.87
C ALA A 213 3.27 -12.22 -27.16
N GLY A 214 3.99 -11.13 -27.46
CA GLY A 214 3.66 -10.24 -28.58
C GLY A 214 2.41 -9.40 -28.34
N VAL A 215 1.98 -9.24 -27.08
CA VAL A 215 0.85 -8.40 -26.70
C VAL A 215 1.34 -6.95 -26.59
N GLU A 216 0.85 -6.09 -27.47
CA GLU A 216 0.95 -4.64 -27.27
C GLU A 216 -0.10 -4.22 -26.25
N VAL A 217 0.33 -3.72 -25.10
CA VAL A 217 -0.62 -3.16 -24.13
C VAL A 217 -1.09 -1.82 -24.67
N SER A 218 -2.31 -1.79 -25.21
CA SER A 218 -2.86 -0.58 -25.81
C SER A 218 -3.14 0.49 -24.74
N GLY A 219 -3.02 1.76 -25.13
CA GLY A 219 -3.43 2.88 -24.27
C GLY A 219 -4.91 2.78 -23.89
N GLY A 220 -5.75 2.37 -24.85
CA GLY A 220 -7.18 2.16 -24.67
C GLY A 220 -7.51 1.10 -23.61
N ASP A 221 -6.84 -0.05 -23.60
CA ASP A 221 -7.08 -1.09 -22.59
C ASP A 221 -6.74 -0.61 -21.18
N LEU A 222 -5.65 0.16 -21.06
CA LEU A 222 -5.27 0.76 -19.78
C LEU A 222 -6.24 1.82 -19.33
N LEU A 223 -6.72 2.64 -20.27
CA LEU A 223 -7.70 3.66 -19.98
C LEU A 223 -9.01 3.02 -19.53
N MET A 224 -9.51 2.01 -20.25
CA MET A 224 -10.71 1.26 -19.88
C MET A 224 -10.59 0.59 -18.52
N GLN A 225 -9.40 0.08 -18.17
CA GLN A 225 -9.15 -0.47 -16.84
C GLN A 225 -9.19 0.60 -15.73
N ARG A 226 -8.92 1.87 -16.07
CA ARG A 226 -8.57 2.92 -15.10
C ARG A 226 -9.49 4.14 -15.12
N CYS A 227 -10.47 4.18 -16.01
CA CYS A 227 -11.39 5.31 -16.19
C CYS A 227 -12.65 5.23 -15.32
N GLU A 228 -12.80 4.17 -14.51
CA GLU A 228 -13.89 4.13 -13.54
C GLU A 228 -13.66 5.16 -12.43
N GLY A 229 -14.75 5.63 -11.79
CA GLY A 229 -14.65 6.64 -10.74
C GLY A 229 -13.77 6.17 -9.59
N ALA A 230 -12.71 6.92 -9.28
CA ALA A 230 -11.84 6.65 -8.12
C ALA A 230 -12.37 7.29 -6.83
N ASP A 231 -13.68 7.46 -6.72
CA ASP A 231 -14.33 8.02 -5.54
C ASP A 231 -13.97 7.20 -4.30
N ASN A 232 -13.67 7.90 -3.22
CA ASN A 232 -13.43 7.25 -1.95
C ASN A 232 -14.78 6.90 -1.30
N PRO A 233 -15.10 5.61 -1.10
CA PRO A 233 -16.37 5.21 -0.47
C PRO A 233 -16.48 5.65 1.00
N TRP A 234 -15.37 6.10 1.60
CA TRP A 234 -15.30 6.64 2.95
C TRP A 234 -15.05 8.16 2.98
N ALA A 235 -15.30 8.85 1.87
CA ALA A 235 -15.21 10.30 1.81
C ALA A 235 -16.09 10.93 2.91
N ILE A 236 -15.59 12.00 3.51
CA ILE A 236 -16.34 12.75 4.50
C ILE A 236 -17.44 13.49 3.76
N VAL A 237 -18.70 13.20 4.10
CA VAL A 237 -19.86 13.84 3.48
C VAL A 237 -19.79 15.36 3.73
N PRO A 238 -19.81 16.18 2.67
CA PRO A 238 -19.93 17.63 2.81
C PRO A 238 -21.29 17.95 3.42
N LYS A 239 -21.30 18.35 4.69
CA LYS A 239 -22.51 18.78 5.39
C LYS A 239 -22.18 19.82 6.45
N GLU A 240 -23.14 20.68 6.74
CA GLU A 240 -23.03 21.61 7.87
C GLU A 240 -22.97 20.83 9.18
N ARG A 241 -22.09 21.29 10.08
CA ARG A 241 -21.93 20.76 11.44
C ARG A 241 -22.04 21.92 12.44
N PRO A 242 -23.25 22.49 12.63
CA PRO A 242 -23.43 23.70 13.43
C PRO A 242 -23.00 23.53 14.89
N ASN A 243 -23.05 22.31 15.43
CA ASN A 243 -22.64 22.01 16.81
C ASN A 243 -21.14 21.67 16.95
N ALA A 244 -20.35 21.73 15.87
CA ALA A 244 -18.93 21.34 15.91
C ALA A 244 -18.15 22.11 16.99
N GLN A 245 -18.42 23.41 17.17
CA GLN A 245 -17.74 24.21 18.18
C GLN A 245 -18.07 23.75 19.60
N PHE A 246 -19.34 23.44 19.88
CA PHE A 246 -19.75 22.91 21.18
C PHE A 246 -19.00 21.61 21.53
N TRP A 247 -18.93 20.67 20.58
CA TRP A 247 -18.22 19.41 20.79
C TRP A 247 -16.72 19.62 20.97
N ALA A 248 -16.11 20.51 20.18
CA ALA A 248 -14.70 20.88 20.30
C ALA A 248 -14.37 21.46 21.68
N ASP A 249 -15.22 22.37 22.17
CA ASP A 249 -15.09 22.95 23.51
C ASP A 249 -15.28 21.87 24.59
N LEU A 250 -16.23 20.97 24.44
CA LEU A 250 -16.42 19.86 25.39
C LEU A 250 -15.19 18.94 25.45
N PHE A 251 -14.59 18.58 24.30
CA PHE A 251 -13.33 17.82 24.28
C PHE A 251 -12.20 18.54 25.01
N ALA A 252 -12.09 19.86 24.83
CA ALA A 252 -11.11 20.69 25.52
C ALA A 252 -11.32 20.68 27.05
N GLU A 253 -12.56 20.88 27.51
CA GLU A 253 -12.89 20.90 28.94
C GLU A 253 -12.73 19.53 29.61
N VAL A 254 -13.08 18.44 28.90
CA VAL A 254 -12.80 17.07 29.36
C VAL A 254 -11.30 16.85 29.51
N THR A 255 -10.49 17.32 28.57
CA THR A 255 -9.03 17.21 28.62
C THR A 255 -8.45 17.96 29.82
N VAL A 256 -8.91 19.18 30.09
CA VAL A 256 -8.51 19.98 31.27
C VAL A 256 -8.86 19.24 32.56
N ALA A 257 -10.08 18.74 32.68
CA ALA A 257 -10.54 18.07 33.88
C ALA A 257 -9.84 16.72 34.12
N LEU A 258 -9.57 15.94 33.06
CA LEU A 258 -8.79 14.71 33.17
C LEU A 258 -7.34 14.97 33.62
N GLU A 259 -6.72 16.07 33.20
CA GLU A 259 -5.38 16.46 33.67
C GLU A 259 -5.40 16.86 35.15
N ALA A 260 -6.42 17.59 35.59
CA ALA A 260 -6.61 17.93 37.00
C ALA A 260 -6.75 16.65 37.87
N ILE A 261 -7.58 15.69 37.43
CA ILE A 261 -7.74 14.40 38.10
C ILE A 261 -6.39 13.65 38.16
N ARG A 262 -5.61 13.64 37.07
CA ARG A 262 -4.30 12.99 37.06
C ARG A 262 -3.31 13.65 38.02
N ALA A 263 -3.26 14.98 38.05
CA ALA A 263 -2.36 15.73 38.92
C ALA A 263 -2.65 15.42 40.40
N ASP A 264 -3.92 15.49 40.80
CA ASP A 264 -4.40 15.21 42.16
C ASP A 264 -4.10 13.77 42.61
N THR A 265 -4.17 12.83 41.68
CA THR A 265 -3.98 11.40 41.95
C THR A 265 -2.52 10.96 41.91
N LYS A 266 -1.59 11.76 41.36
CA LYS A 266 -0.14 11.45 41.33
C LYS A 266 0.55 11.66 42.68
N GLY A 267 0.06 12.59 43.51
CA GLY A 267 0.68 12.94 44.80
C GLY A 267 0.54 11.86 45.89
N SER A 268 1.45 11.89 46.87
CA SER A 268 1.36 11.08 48.11
C SER A 268 0.21 11.54 49.01
N THR A 269 -0.01 12.85 49.07
CA THR A 269 -1.16 13.45 49.77
C THR A 269 -2.36 13.47 48.83
N LYS A 270 -3.36 12.62 49.10
CA LYS A 270 -4.61 12.63 48.32
C LYS A 270 -5.55 13.74 48.80
N PRO A 271 -6.18 14.51 47.91
CA PRO A 271 -7.16 15.54 48.25
C PRO A 271 -8.43 14.96 48.90
N ALA A 272 -9.17 15.81 49.60
CA ALA A 272 -10.35 15.40 50.38
C ALA A 272 -11.45 14.74 49.52
N TRP A 273 -11.65 15.23 48.29
CA TRP A 273 -12.65 14.70 47.37
C TRP A 273 -12.43 13.21 47.02
N MET A 274 -11.21 12.69 47.18
CA MET A 274 -10.93 11.27 46.94
C MET A 274 -11.37 10.35 48.09
N ARG A 275 -11.70 10.89 49.26
CA ARG A 275 -11.93 10.14 50.51
C ARG A 275 -13.29 10.42 51.14
N ASP A 276 -13.88 11.57 50.84
CA ASP A 276 -15.14 12.03 51.42
C ASP A 276 -16.19 12.28 50.32
N ALA A 277 -17.41 11.78 50.55
CA ALA A 277 -18.49 11.86 49.59
C ALA A 277 -19.03 13.30 49.40
N THR A 278 -18.98 14.12 50.45
CA THR A 278 -19.44 15.52 50.40
C THR A 278 -18.45 16.36 49.60
N ALA A 279 -17.16 16.28 49.94
CA ALA A 279 -16.09 16.93 49.20
C ALA A 279 -16.01 16.45 47.74
N PHE A 280 -16.37 15.19 47.48
CA PHE A 280 -16.51 14.67 46.11
C PHE A 280 -17.61 15.41 45.34
N ALA A 281 -18.82 15.49 45.90
CA ALA A 281 -19.96 16.14 45.24
C ALA A 281 -19.73 17.64 45.03
N GLU A 282 -19.03 18.30 45.96
CA GLU A 282 -18.65 19.72 45.82
C GLU A 282 -17.62 19.94 44.72
N THR A 283 -16.62 19.06 44.62
CA THR A 283 -15.53 19.20 43.63
C THR A 283 -15.99 18.78 42.22
N TRP A 284 -16.85 17.76 42.13
CA TRP A 284 -17.30 17.14 40.89
C TRP A 284 -18.84 17.11 40.81
N PRO A 285 -19.48 18.29 40.73
CA PRO A 285 -20.94 18.38 40.72
C PRO A 285 -21.54 17.76 39.46
N ALA A 286 -22.81 17.37 39.55
CA ALA A 286 -23.59 16.92 38.39
C ALA A 286 -23.87 18.09 37.43
N CYS A 287 -23.96 17.78 36.13
CA CYS A 287 -24.41 18.70 35.09
C CYS A 287 -25.53 18.03 34.30
N GLY A 288 -26.78 18.42 34.56
CA GLY A 288 -27.96 17.75 34.01
C GLY A 288 -27.98 16.26 34.33
N ASP A 289 -28.06 15.44 33.29
CA ASP A 289 -28.08 13.97 33.35
C ASP A 289 -26.70 13.33 33.56
N VAL A 290 -25.61 14.09 33.44
CA VAL A 290 -24.26 13.62 33.73
C VAL A 290 -23.93 13.83 35.20
N ALA A 291 -24.14 12.79 36.01
CA ALA A 291 -23.92 12.81 37.46
C ALA A 291 -22.75 11.89 37.88
N PRO A 292 -21.59 12.44 38.26
CA PRO A 292 -20.52 11.67 38.88
C PRO A 292 -20.94 11.05 40.22
N GLN A 293 -20.49 9.82 40.50
CA GLN A 293 -20.83 9.13 41.75
C GLN A 293 -19.57 8.74 42.53
N PHE A 294 -19.54 9.09 43.82
CA PHE A 294 -18.44 8.72 44.72
C PHE A 294 -18.28 7.20 44.86
N GLY A 295 -19.40 6.46 44.86
CA GLY A 295 -19.37 4.99 44.89
C GLY A 295 -18.66 4.38 43.68
N ALA A 296 -18.89 4.93 42.48
CA ALA A 296 -18.21 4.48 41.27
C ALA A 296 -16.70 4.74 41.32
N TRP A 297 -16.28 5.92 41.81
CA TRP A 297 -14.86 6.25 42.03
C TRP A 297 -14.14 5.26 42.97
N ASN A 298 -14.86 4.71 43.95
CA ASN A 298 -14.33 3.78 44.94
C ASN A 298 -14.45 2.30 44.55
N SER A 299 -15.03 1.99 43.39
CA SER A 299 -15.10 0.60 42.89
C SER A 299 -13.71 0.04 42.54
N VAL A 300 -13.59 -1.30 42.53
CA VAL A 300 -12.29 -2.02 42.45
C VAL A 300 -11.70 -2.03 41.03
N ASP A 301 -12.54 -1.92 39.99
CA ASP A 301 -12.16 -1.98 38.57
C ASP A 301 -11.91 -0.57 37.97
N LYS A 302 -10.96 0.19 38.56
CA LYS A 302 -10.75 1.59 38.19
C LYS A 302 -10.10 1.76 36.80
N PRO A 303 -10.71 2.47 35.83
CA PRO A 303 -10.02 2.94 34.63
C PRO A 303 -8.99 4.04 34.90
N PHE A 304 -8.82 4.48 36.15
CA PHE A 304 -7.63 5.19 36.61
C PHE A 304 -6.32 4.49 36.19
N ALA A 305 -6.32 3.15 36.01
CA ALA A 305 -5.19 2.43 35.45
C ALA A 305 -4.77 2.96 34.06
N ALA A 306 -5.72 3.32 33.19
CA ALA A 306 -5.41 3.90 31.88
C ALA A 306 -4.78 5.30 32.00
N LEU A 307 -5.30 6.16 32.88
CA LEU A 307 -4.74 7.49 33.15
C LEU A 307 -3.33 7.41 33.75
N SER A 308 -3.11 6.45 34.66
CA SER A 308 -1.81 6.25 35.32
C SER A 308 -0.75 5.60 34.43
N GLN A 309 -1.12 4.86 33.36
CA GLN A 309 -0.20 4.39 32.32
C GLN A 309 0.47 5.54 31.52
N HIS A 310 -0.05 6.76 31.63
CA HIS A 310 0.54 7.98 31.08
C HIS A 310 1.44 8.72 32.09
N ASN A 311 1.53 8.26 33.34
CA ASN A 311 2.49 8.80 34.30
C ASN A 311 3.92 8.46 33.88
N GLY A 312 4.68 9.46 33.42
CA GLY A 312 6.09 9.32 33.07
C GLY A 312 6.39 9.10 31.59
N LYS A 313 5.39 9.08 30.69
CA LYS A 313 5.66 9.19 29.24
C LYS A 313 5.96 10.66 28.88
N ARG A 314 6.92 10.88 27.98
CA ARG A 314 7.40 12.22 27.58
C ARG A 314 6.34 13.09 26.89
N SER A 315 5.26 12.51 26.38
CA SER A 315 4.07 13.21 25.85
C SER A 315 2.98 13.29 26.93
N GLY A 316 2.74 14.50 27.46
CA GLY A 316 1.63 14.82 28.36
C GLY A 316 0.29 14.98 27.62
N PHE A 317 -0.72 15.54 28.29
CA PHE A 317 -2.04 15.86 27.72
C PHE A 317 -1.91 16.72 26.47
N ALA A 318 -2.78 16.48 25.48
CA ALA A 318 -2.91 17.39 24.34
C ALA A 318 -3.26 18.80 24.82
N ASP A 319 -2.78 19.82 24.09
CA ASP A 319 -3.18 21.20 24.36
C ASP A 319 -4.70 21.34 24.17
N PRO A 320 -5.47 21.75 25.20
CA PRO A 320 -6.91 21.97 25.06
C PRO A 320 -7.26 22.93 23.91
N GLN A 321 -6.39 23.89 23.58
CA GLN A 321 -6.60 24.79 22.45
C GLN A 321 -6.53 24.09 21.09
N ALA A 322 -5.84 22.95 20.99
CA ALA A 322 -5.82 22.17 19.76
C ALA A 322 -7.21 21.58 19.45
N TYR A 323 -7.95 21.12 20.47
CA TYR A 323 -9.33 20.64 20.28
C TYR A 323 -10.26 21.74 19.79
N ARG A 324 -10.14 22.96 20.33
CA ARG A 324 -10.99 24.10 19.94
C ARG A 324 -10.80 24.53 18.47
N ARG A 325 -9.70 24.15 17.83
CA ARG A 325 -9.42 24.44 16.40
C ARG A 325 -9.98 23.38 15.44
N LEU A 326 -10.38 22.22 15.94
CA LEU A 326 -10.86 21.09 15.13
C LEU A 326 -12.01 21.43 14.16
N PRO A 327 -12.97 22.31 14.49
CA PRO A 327 -14.02 22.67 13.53
C PRO A 327 -13.45 23.24 12.22
N GLY A 328 -12.33 23.99 12.31
CA GLY A 328 -11.66 24.56 11.15
C GLY A 328 -10.90 23.54 10.28
N THR A 329 -10.66 22.32 10.78
CA THR A 329 -9.91 21.29 10.04
C THR A 329 -10.81 20.33 9.25
N ILE A 330 -12.13 20.38 9.46
CA ILE A 330 -13.09 19.48 8.81
C ILE A 330 -13.12 19.70 7.29
N ALA A 331 -13.21 20.95 6.83
CA ALA A 331 -13.28 21.26 5.40
C ALA A 331 -12.03 20.78 4.64
N LEU A 332 -10.87 20.89 5.27
CA LEU A 332 -9.60 20.39 4.75
C LEU A 332 -9.62 18.86 4.63
N ALA A 333 -10.10 18.16 5.66
CA ALA A 333 -10.26 16.71 5.62
C ALA A 333 -11.26 16.28 4.54
N GLU A 334 -12.39 16.98 4.41
CA GLU A 334 -13.38 16.76 3.35
C GLU A 334 -12.76 16.85 1.96
N ALA A 335 -12.00 17.91 1.68
CA ALA A 335 -11.35 18.13 0.39
C ALA A 335 -10.40 16.97 0.03
N HIS A 336 -9.53 16.56 0.94
CA HIS A 336 -8.58 15.47 0.71
C HIS A 336 -9.18 14.06 0.79
N SER A 337 -10.41 13.93 1.31
CA SER A 337 -11.08 12.64 1.44
C SER A 337 -11.71 12.14 0.14
N ARG A 338 -11.96 13.02 -0.84
CA ARG A 338 -12.86 12.75 -1.98
C ARG A 338 -12.42 11.57 -2.84
N TYR A 339 -11.13 11.47 -3.12
CA TYR A 339 -10.59 10.50 -4.05
C TYR A 339 -9.62 9.51 -3.41
N ASN A 340 -9.68 8.27 -3.88
CA ASN A 340 -8.74 7.22 -3.52
C ASN A 340 -7.55 7.20 -4.48
N TRP A 341 -6.52 7.99 -4.18
CA TRP A 341 -5.25 8.01 -4.91
C TRP A 341 -4.47 6.68 -4.84
N MET A 342 -4.83 5.80 -3.89
CA MET A 342 -4.25 4.46 -3.75
C MET A 342 -4.90 3.44 -4.70
N SER A 343 -5.99 3.81 -5.37
CA SER A 343 -6.65 3.03 -6.41
C SER A 343 -5.76 2.85 -7.65
N ASP A 344 -6.06 1.86 -8.49
CA ASP A 344 -5.53 1.79 -9.85
C ASP A 344 -6.30 2.70 -10.83
N GLN A 345 -7.52 3.12 -10.47
CA GLN A 345 -8.32 4.12 -11.18
C GLN A 345 -7.68 5.51 -11.11
N ILE A 346 -7.90 6.33 -12.14
CA ILE A 346 -7.44 7.73 -12.22
C ILE A 346 -8.44 8.62 -11.48
N PRO A 347 -8.05 9.26 -10.35
CA PRO A 347 -8.92 10.17 -9.61
C PRO A 347 -9.39 11.36 -10.44
N GLY A 348 -10.69 11.65 -10.41
CA GLY A 348 -11.26 12.85 -11.03
C GLY A 348 -11.00 12.99 -12.52
N LEU A 349 -10.86 11.89 -13.27
CA LEU A 349 -10.51 11.92 -14.70
C LEU A 349 -11.48 12.79 -15.53
N GLU A 350 -12.75 12.83 -15.14
CA GLU A 350 -13.80 13.67 -15.71
C GLU A 350 -13.50 15.18 -15.62
N VAL A 351 -12.72 15.61 -14.61
CA VAL A 351 -12.27 17.00 -14.47
C VAL A 351 -11.16 17.31 -15.48
N LEU A 352 -10.28 16.34 -15.74
CA LEU A 352 -9.17 16.49 -16.68
C LEU A 352 -9.62 16.43 -18.14
N ALA A 353 -10.43 15.44 -18.49
CA ALA A 353 -10.67 15.06 -19.87
C ALA A 353 -12.12 14.69 -20.13
N ASP A 354 -12.58 15.03 -21.33
CA ASP A 354 -13.85 14.56 -21.87
C ASP A 354 -13.59 13.36 -22.78
N LEU A 355 -13.81 12.14 -22.27
CA LEU A 355 -13.52 10.91 -23.01
C LEU A 355 -14.48 10.65 -24.18
N GLU A 356 -15.58 11.41 -24.30
CA GLU A 356 -16.42 11.38 -25.51
C GLU A 356 -15.71 12.05 -26.70
N ASN A 357 -14.72 12.90 -26.43
CA ASN A 357 -13.89 13.52 -27.45
C ASN A 357 -12.65 12.66 -27.75
N PRO A 358 -12.49 12.14 -28.99
CA PRO A 358 -11.36 11.28 -29.35
C PRO A 358 -9.98 11.93 -29.16
N ALA A 359 -9.87 13.25 -29.27
CA ALA A 359 -8.61 13.97 -29.06
C ALA A 359 -8.20 13.93 -27.58
N TRP A 360 -9.16 14.10 -26.67
CA TRP A 360 -8.93 13.95 -25.23
C TRP A 360 -8.56 12.52 -24.86
N THR A 361 -9.27 11.53 -25.42
CA THR A 361 -8.95 10.11 -25.24
C THR A 361 -7.51 9.81 -25.67
N ALA A 362 -7.10 10.24 -26.86
CA ALA A 362 -5.73 10.05 -27.35
C ALA A 362 -4.68 10.75 -26.47
N LEU A 363 -4.97 11.96 -25.96
CA LEU A 363 -4.08 12.64 -25.01
C LEU A 363 -3.95 11.85 -23.71
N VAL A 364 -5.06 11.38 -23.12
CA VAL A 364 -5.06 10.61 -21.87
C VAL A 364 -4.32 9.27 -22.04
N GLU A 365 -4.52 8.59 -23.18
CA GLU A 365 -3.77 7.39 -23.55
C GLU A 365 -2.26 7.67 -23.66
N HIS A 366 -1.87 8.82 -24.20
CA HIS A 366 -0.46 9.22 -24.23
C HIS A 366 0.13 9.50 -22.85
N LEU A 367 -0.65 10.04 -21.92
CA LEU A 367 -0.23 10.27 -20.53
C LEU A 367 -0.10 8.96 -19.75
N ILE A 368 -1.03 8.02 -19.92
CA ILE A 368 -1.09 6.76 -19.17
C ILE A 368 -0.02 5.74 -19.62
N THR A 369 0.46 5.87 -20.85
CA THR A 369 1.44 4.96 -21.46
C THR A 369 2.89 5.28 -21.11
N GLN A 370 3.17 6.40 -20.42
CA GLN A 370 4.53 6.82 -20.04
C GLN A 370 5.12 6.06 -18.85
N ARG A 371 5.18 4.74 -19.00
CA ARG A 371 5.63 3.87 -17.92
C ARG A 371 7.12 4.05 -17.67
N ARG A 372 7.45 4.42 -16.43
CA ARG A 372 8.80 4.38 -15.82
C ARG A 372 9.86 5.33 -16.37
N ALA A 373 9.58 6.17 -17.36
CA ALA A 373 10.50 7.24 -17.72
C ALA A 373 10.71 8.17 -16.51
N THR A 374 11.96 8.59 -16.28
CA THR A 374 12.31 9.52 -15.19
C THR A 374 12.15 10.98 -15.60
N LYS A 375 12.08 11.23 -16.92
CA LYS A 375 11.90 12.54 -17.54
C LYS A 375 11.20 12.38 -18.90
N ALA A 376 10.51 13.43 -19.33
CA ALA A 376 9.99 13.52 -20.68
C ALA A 376 11.13 13.52 -21.72
N THR A 377 10.94 12.77 -22.81
CA THR A 377 11.83 12.81 -23.98
C THR A 377 11.36 13.88 -24.97
N ALA A 378 12.26 14.35 -25.83
CA ALA A 378 11.88 15.31 -26.89
C ALA A 378 10.82 14.73 -27.84
N ALA A 379 10.88 13.44 -28.14
CA ALA A 379 9.87 12.75 -28.95
C ALA A 379 8.50 12.76 -28.24
N TRP A 380 8.49 12.46 -26.95
CA TRP A 380 7.28 12.49 -26.14
C TRP A 380 6.65 13.89 -26.09
N GLN A 381 7.45 14.93 -25.85
CA GLN A 381 6.97 16.31 -25.78
C GLN A 381 6.37 16.77 -27.10
N LYS A 382 7.02 16.41 -28.22
CA LYS A 382 6.52 16.72 -29.57
C LYS A 382 5.16 16.08 -29.82
N GLU A 383 5.01 14.81 -29.45
CA GLU A 383 3.74 14.08 -29.59
C GLU A 383 2.65 14.63 -28.66
N ALA A 384 2.98 14.91 -27.40
CA ALA A 384 2.05 15.51 -26.44
C ALA A 384 1.51 16.86 -26.94
N LEU A 385 2.39 17.73 -27.45
CA LEU A 385 1.97 19.00 -28.06
C LEU A 385 1.06 18.78 -29.27
N ALA A 386 1.38 17.82 -30.14
CA ALA A 386 0.56 17.51 -31.30
C ALA A 386 -0.85 17.02 -30.90
N LEU A 387 -0.95 16.21 -29.85
CA LEU A 387 -2.22 15.74 -29.29
C LEU A 387 -3.02 16.86 -28.61
N CYS A 388 -2.36 17.88 -28.07
CA CYS A 388 -3.03 19.05 -27.47
C CYS A 388 -3.60 20.02 -28.52
N GLN A 389 -3.00 20.12 -29.71
CA GLN A 389 -3.46 21.04 -30.77
C GLN A 389 -4.95 20.92 -31.13
N PRO A 390 -5.50 19.72 -31.40
CA PRO A 390 -6.92 19.58 -31.75
C PRO A 390 -7.88 19.93 -30.60
N ILE A 391 -7.41 19.90 -29.35
CA ILE A 391 -8.19 20.28 -28.16
C ILE A 391 -8.09 21.80 -27.91
N GLY A 392 -6.94 22.38 -28.21
CA GLY A 392 -6.55 23.75 -27.87
C GLY A 392 -5.74 23.81 -26.57
N LEU A 393 -4.54 24.38 -26.64
CA LEU A 393 -3.59 24.44 -25.50
C LEU A 393 -4.18 25.13 -24.26
N ALA A 394 -4.95 26.22 -24.42
CA ALA A 394 -5.57 26.91 -23.29
C ALA A 394 -6.63 26.05 -22.58
N THR A 395 -7.38 25.25 -23.34
CA THR A 395 -8.37 24.30 -22.79
C THR A 395 -7.67 23.18 -22.02
N VAL A 396 -6.59 22.63 -22.60
CA VAL A 396 -5.79 21.60 -21.94
C VAL A 396 -5.18 22.14 -20.65
N GLU A 397 -4.58 23.33 -20.70
CA GLU A 397 -3.99 24.00 -19.55
C GLU A 397 -5.01 24.19 -18.42
N ALA A 398 -6.19 24.74 -18.73
CA ALA A 398 -7.23 24.95 -17.73
C ALA A 398 -7.61 23.65 -17.01
N ARG A 399 -7.97 22.60 -17.77
CA ARG A 399 -8.39 21.32 -17.18
C ARG A 399 -7.26 20.58 -16.48
N LEU A 400 -6.03 20.66 -16.99
CA LEU A 400 -4.86 20.07 -16.35
C LEU A 400 -4.64 20.67 -14.97
N HIS A 401 -4.73 21.99 -14.84
CA HIS A 401 -4.59 22.67 -13.56
C HIS A 401 -5.77 22.38 -12.62
N ASP A 402 -7.01 22.36 -13.12
CA ASP A 402 -8.18 22.02 -12.30
C ASP A 402 -8.09 20.58 -11.76
N TRP A 403 -7.59 19.66 -12.57
CA TRP A 403 -7.36 18.27 -12.16
C TRP A 403 -6.22 18.15 -11.15
N LEU A 404 -5.09 18.83 -11.37
CA LEU A 404 -3.98 18.84 -10.42
C LEU A 404 -4.37 19.47 -9.07
N ALA A 405 -5.29 20.45 -9.06
CA ALA A 405 -5.84 21.00 -7.83
C ALA A 405 -6.53 19.93 -6.97
N LEU A 406 -7.16 18.91 -7.56
CA LEU A 406 -7.71 17.77 -6.79
C LEU A 406 -6.62 16.99 -6.03
N PHE A 407 -5.37 17.05 -6.51
CA PHE A 407 -4.23 16.42 -5.88
C PHE A 407 -3.60 17.29 -4.79
N HIS A 408 -3.43 18.59 -5.06
CA HIS A 408 -2.61 19.51 -4.26
C HIS A 408 -3.34 20.72 -3.66
N ASP A 409 -4.65 20.85 -3.82
CA ASP A 409 -5.44 21.96 -3.24
C ASP A 409 -6.55 21.42 -2.32
N PRO A 410 -6.55 21.76 -1.03
CA PRO A 410 -5.56 22.58 -0.31
C PRO A 410 -4.13 22.00 -0.33
N LEU A 411 -3.14 22.89 -0.27
CA LEU A 411 -1.73 22.49 -0.29
C LEU A 411 -1.40 21.61 0.91
N LEU A 412 -0.92 20.39 0.64
CA LEU A 412 -0.57 19.45 1.69
C LEU A 412 0.89 19.65 2.10
N ASP A 413 1.10 19.90 3.39
CA ASP A 413 2.38 19.76 4.09
C ASP A 413 2.21 18.91 5.35
N MET A 414 3.25 18.79 6.18
CA MET A 414 3.18 17.99 7.41
C MET A 414 2.14 18.53 8.43
N GLY A 415 2.00 19.85 8.54
CA GLY A 415 1.02 20.48 9.43
C GLY A 415 -0.39 20.28 8.91
N VAL A 416 -0.62 20.57 7.64
CA VAL A 416 -1.90 20.37 6.96
C VAL A 416 -2.31 18.89 6.98
N PHE A 417 -1.39 17.95 6.75
CA PHE A 417 -1.67 16.52 6.87
C PHE A 417 -2.13 16.12 8.28
N THR A 418 -1.56 16.75 9.31
CA THR A 418 -2.00 16.56 10.69
C THR A 418 -3.43 17.07 10.88
N ASP A 419 -3.74 18.25 10.34
CA ASP A 419 -5.08 18.83 10.39
C ASP A 419 -6.11 17.98 9.62
N VAL A 420 -5.74 17.42 8.47
CA VAL A 420 -6.53 16.45 7.71
C VAL A 420 -6.89 15.24 8.58
N CYS A 421 -5.89 14.63 9.23
CA CYS A 421 -6.10 13.48 10.11
C CYS A 421 -6.99 13.83 11.32
N ASN A 422 -6.82 15.03 11.86
CA ASN A 422 -7.62 15.54 12.97
C ASN A 422 -9.08 15.80 12.54
N GLY A 423 -9.27 16.39 11.36
CA GLY A 423 -10.59 16.65 10.78
C GLY A 423 -11.37 15.37 10.50
N GLU A 424 -10.72 14.33 9.94
CA GLU A 424 -11.31 13.01 9.71
C GLU A 424 -11.86 12.40 11.01
N ARG A 425 -11.01 12.35 12.04
CA ARG A 425 -11.39 11.76 13.33
C ARG A 425 -12.45 12.59 14.02
N PHE A 426 -12.38 13.91 13.91
CA PHE A 426 -13.35 14.80 14.53
C PHE A 426 -14.71 14.74 13.86
N ALA A 427 -14.77 14.71 12.52
CA ALA A 427 -16.01 14.51 11.78
C ALA A 427 -16.70 13.20 12.21
N SER A 428 -15.96 12.09 12.26
CA SER A 428 -16.47 10.80 12.75
C SER A 428 -16.88 10.81 14.23
N ALA A 429 -16.22 11.61 15.06
CA ALA A 429 -16.56 11.76 16.47
C ALA A 429 -17.86 12.55 16.66
N ILE A 430 -18.04 13.67 15.94
CA ILE A 430 -19.28 14.46 15.96
C ILE A 430 -20.45 13.60 15.53
N ASP A 431 -20.34 12.85 14.43
CA ASP A 431 -21.45 12.03 13.93
C ASP A 431 -21.93 11.01 14.97
N ARG A 432 -21.02 10.44 15.78
CA ARG A 432 -21.37 9.56 16.89
C ARG A 432 -21.96 10.31 18.09
N LEU A 433 -21.39 11.47 18.43
CA LEU A 433 -21.85 12.29 19.53
C LEU A 433 -23.26 12.85 19.30
N GLU A 434 -23.55 13.32 18.09
CA GLU A 434 -24.89 13.82 17.73
C GLU A 434 -25.92 12.69 17.66
N ALA A 435 -25.50 11.46 17.35
CA ALA A 435 -26.39 10.29 17.38
C ALA A 435 -26.70 9.84 18.83
N ASP A 436 -25.69 9.80 19.69
CA ASP A 436 -25.85 9.34 21.08
C ASP A 436 -26.44 10.42 22.00
N HIS A 437 -26.15 11.69 21.74
CA HIS A 437 -26.45 12.86 22.59
C HIS A 437 -26.97 14.06 21.78
N PRO A 438 -28.06 13.91 21.01
CA PRO A 438 -28.55 14.96 20.10
C PRO A 438 -28.94 16.26 20.79
N GLU A 439 -29.35 16.20 22.06
CA GLU A 439 -29.89 17.33 22.80
C GLU A 439 -28.85 18.09 23.64
N TRP A 440 -27.64 17.54 23.79
CA TRP A 440 -26.59 18.13 24.60
C TRP A 440 -26.17 19.54 24.14
N PRO A 441 -25.98 19.83 22.84
CA PRO A 441 -25.61 21.18 22.39
C PRO A 441 -26.60 22.26 22.86
N VAL A 442 -27.90 21.96 22.80
CA VAL A 442 -28.97 22.89 23.22
C VAL A 442 -29.07 22.97 24.73
N ARG A 443 -29.03 21.82 25.43
CA ARG A 443 -29.21 21.74 26.89
C ARG A 443 -28.02 22.31 27.66
N HIS A 444 -26.80 22.09 27.17
CA HIS A 444 -25.56 22.36 27.89
C HIS A 444 -24.68 23.43 27.24
N GLY A 445 -25.12 24.10 26.16
CA GLY A 445 -24.32 25.11 25.47
C GLY A 445 -23.80 26.25 26.36
N GLY A 446 -24.54 26.59 27.43
CA GLY A 446 -24.11 27.58 28.44
C GLY A 446 -23.31 27.01 29.62
N GLN A 447 -23.08 25.70 29.66
CA GLN A 447 -22.50 24.96 30.80
C GLN A 447 -21.39 23.99 30.38
N THR A 448 -20.75 24.20 29.22
CA THR A 448 -19.73 23.28 28.66
C THR A 448 -18.61 22.93 29.64
N VAL A 449 -18.15 23.90 30.46
CA VAL A 449 -17.14 23.67 31.51
C VAL A 449 -17.65 22.70 32.59
N ALA A 450 -18.87 22.91 33.09
CA ALA A 450 -19.46 22.03 34.10
C ALA A 450 -19.71 20.62 33.54
N LEU A 451 -20.21 20.53 32.30
CA LEU A 451 -20.40 19.27 31.59
C LEU A 451 -19.07 18.53 31.40
N GLY A 452 -18.02 19.22 30.94
CA GLY A 452 -16.69 18.64 30.73
C GLY A 452 -16.09 18.06 32.01
N ARG A 453 -16.26 18.75 33.15
CA ARG A 453 -15.86 18.24 34.47
C ARG A 453 -16.63 16.98 34.87
N ALA A 454 -17.95 16.98 34.69
CA ALA A 454 -18.79 15.83 35.03
C ALA A 454 -18.45 14.61 34.16
N VAL A 455 -18.32 14.79 32.85
CA VAL A 455 -17.91 13.75 31.88
C VAL A 455 -16.53 13.19 32.25
N ALA A 456 -15.54 14.04 32.47
CA ALA A 456 -14.18 13.61 32.80
C ALA A 456 -14.14 12.72 34.05
N MET A 457 -14.90 13.06 35.10
CA MET A 457 -14.94 12.25 36.32
C MET A 457 -15.63 10.90 36.08
N LYS A 458 -16.75 10.85 35.32
CA LYS A 458 -17.39 9.58 34.96
C LYS A 458 -16.47 8.68 34.13
N LEU A 459 -15.71 9.26 33.19
CA LEU A 459 -14.71 8.52 32.41
C LEU A 459 -13.57 8.00 33.29
N ALA A 460 -13.05 8.81 34.22
CA ALA A 460 -11.96 8.44 35.11
C ALA A 460 -12.37 7.38 36.15
N SER A 461 -13.62 7.40 36.61
CA SER A 461 -14.18 6.44 37.57
C SER A 461 -14.60 5.12 36.95
N GLY A 462 -14.83 5.07 35.63
CA GLY A 462 -15.27 3.88 34.91
C GLY A 462 -16.77 3.71 34.83
N ASP A 463 -17.51 4.68 35.33
CA ASP A 463 -18.95 4.80 35.15
C ASP A 463 -19.29 5.46 33.79
N GLY A 464 -18.67 4.97 32.73
CA GLY A 464 -18.88 5.45 31.36
C GLY A 464 -20.27 5.14 30.79
N LYS A 465 -21.18 4.56 31.59
CA LYS A 465 -22.55 4.28 31.16
C LYS A 465 -23.23 5.59 30.74
N ALA A 466 -23.86 5.55 29.56
CA ALA A 466 -24.48 6.68 28.88
C ALA A 466 -23.51 7.78 28.40
N ILE A 467 -22.18 7.56 28.38
CA ILE A 467 -21.24 8.46 27.69
C ILE A 467 -20.87 7.84 26.34
N CYS A 468 -20.96 8.65 25.27
CA CYS A 468 -20.53 8.23 23.93
C CYS A 468 -19.05 7.81 23.94
N ASN A 469 -18.71 6.73 23.25
CA ASN A 469 -17.34 6.20 23.21
C ASN A 469 -16.31 7.14 22.54
N ALA A 470 -16.77 8.17 21.82
CA ALA A 470 -15.90 9.21 21.28
C ALA A 470 -15.22 10.02 22.41
N LEU A 471 -15.86 10.11 23.58
CA LEU A 471 -15.30 10.69 24.80
C LEU A 471 -14.64 9.58 25.62
N HIS A 472 -13.32 9.65 25.80
CA HIS A 472 -12.58 8.60 26.50
C HIS A 472 -11.30 9.11 27.18
N THR A 473 -10.73 8.31 28.06
CA THR A 473 -9.53 8.68 28.83
C THR A 473 -8.25 8.83 27.98
N GLN A 474 -8.22 8.30 26.76
CA GLN A 474 -7.07 8.40 25.84
C GLN A 474 -6.97 9.71 25.02
N LEU A 475 -7.77 10.74 25.31
CA LEU A 475 -7.63 12.10 24.73
C LEU A 475 -6.26 12.78 25.06
N ILE A 476 -5.34 12.01 25.66
CA ILE A 476 -4.07 12.38 26.29
C ILE A 476 -2.87 12.04 25.40
N ARG A 477 -2.99 11.23 24.33
CA ARG A 477 -1.80 10.74 23.60
C ARG A 477 -2.05 10.39 22.15
N LEU A 478 -1.17 10.84 21.24
CA LEU A 478 -0.79 10.08 20.03
C LEU A 478 0.65 10.36 19.60
N ASP A 479 1.51 9.37 19.79
CA ASP A 479 2.71 9.24 18.97
C ASP A 479 2.28 8.59 17.66
N ASP A 480 2.08 9.37 16.59
CA ASP A 480 2.18 8.85 15.22
C ASP A 480 3.35 9.55 14.46
N HIS A 481 3.87 10.68 14.95
CA HIS A 481 5.07 11.35 14.40
C HIS A 481 6.31 11.00 15.23
N VAL A 482 7.05 9.97 14.79
CA VAL A 482 8.20 9.37 15.51
C VAL A 482 9.39 10.31 15.73
N TYR A 483 9.42 11.51 15.16
CA TYR A 483 10.62 12.34 15.21
C TYR A 483 10.52 13.49 16.22
N LYS A 484 11.15 13.27 17.39
CA LYS A 484 11.61 14.26 18.39
C LYS A 484 10.68 14.63 19.55
N ASN A 485 10.11 13.63 20.23
CA ASN A 485 9.59 13.57 21.63
C ASN A 485 10.01 14.67 22.65
N THR A 486 9.78 15.95 22.37
CA THR A 486 10.31 17.08 23.16
C THR A 486 9.27 18.14 23.53
N ARG A 487 8.02 18.04 23.06
CA ARG A 487 6.93 19.00 23.35
C ARG A 487 5.56 18.31 23.52
N VAL A 488 4.62 19.02 24.14
CA VAL A 488 3.18 18.68 24.17
C VAL A 488 2.68 18.44 22.73
N THR A 489 1.72 17.52 22.54
CA THR A 489 1.31 17.06 21.21
C THR A 489 0.50 18.13 20.46
N ASN A 490 1.18 18.91 19.61
CA ASN A 490 0.55 19.70 18.53
C ASN A 490 0.23 18.84 17.29
N GLY A 491 0.36 17.51 17.41
CA GLY A 491 0.21 16.54 16.33
C GLY A 491 -1.22 16.03 16.19
N VAL A 492 -1.35 14.79 15.71
CA VAL A 492 -2.66 14.15 15.63
C VAL A 492 -3.22 13.99 17.05
N LEU A 493 -4.46 14.40 17.29
CA LEU A 493 -5.11 14.38 18.60
C LEU A 493 -5.70 13.00 18.91
N GLY A 494 -5.77 12.67 20.20
CA GLY A 494 -6.22 11.38 20.76
C GLY A 494 -7.70 11.08 20.57
N LEU A 495 -8.24 11.29 19.37
CA LEU A 495 -9.58 10.92 18.94
C LEU A 495 -9.57 9.49 18.39
N THR A 496 -10.69 8.80 18.58
CA THR A 496 -10.88 7.43 18.08
C THR A 496 -10.72 7.40 16.55
N LYS A 497 -9.80 6.56 16.05
CA LYS A 497 -9.61 6.32 14.62
C LYS A 497 -10.88 5.68 14.05
N PRO A 498 -11.46 6.19 12.95
CA PRO A 498 -12.52 5.49 12.24
C PRO A 498 -12.05 4.09 11.83
N GLN A 499 -12.95 3.12 11.89
CA GLN A 499 -12.69 1.77 11.40
C GLN A 499 -13.41 1.58 10.08
N TYR A 500 -12.65 1.50 8.99
CA TYR A 500 -13.20 1.19 7.67
C TYR A 500 -12.98 -0.29 7.36
N GLN A 501 -14.07 -1.01 7.12
CA GLN A 501 -13.98 -2.37 6.60
C GLN A 501 -13.50 -2.29 5.14
N ARG A 502 -12.49 -3.09 4.79
CA ARG A 502 -12.19 -3.32 3.38
C ARG A 502 -13.42 -3.99 2.74
N ILE A 503 -13.66 -3.69 1.46
CA ILE A 503 -14.73 -4.28 0.63
C ILE A 503 -14.70 -5.83 0.66
N GLU A 504 -13.58 -6.43 1.06
CA GLU A 504 -13.34 -7.88 1.06
C GLU A 504 -13.38 -8.53 2.46
N GLY A 505 -13.96 -7.89 3.47
CA GLY A 505 -14.28 -8.50 4.77
C GLY A 505 -13.09 -8.78 5.71
N HIS A 506 -11.83 -8.60 5.26
CA HIS A 506 -10.67 -8.65 6.13
C HIS A 506 -10.40 -7.29 6.79
N GLY A 507 -10.54 -7.25 8.12
CA GLY A 507 -10.24 -6.08 8.95
C GLY A 507 -8.76 -5.73 8.92
N SER A 508 -8.38 -4.81 8.05
CA SER A 508 -7.10 -4.10 8.13
C SER A 508 -7.34 -2.66 8.53
N TYR A 509 -6.34 -2.01 9.13
CA TYR A 509 -6.33 -0.57 9.43
C TYR A 509 -6.28 0.28 8.15
N TYR A 510 -7.37 0.31 7.38
CA TYR A 510 -7.55 1.27 6.30
C TYR A 510 -8.08 2.58 6.88
N THR A 511 -7.50 3.72 6.48
CA THR A 511 -7.88 5.08 6.92
C THR A 511 -7.94 6.00 5.70
N MET A 512 -8.54 7.19 5.82
CA MET A 512 -8.50 8.18 4.74
C MET A 512 -7.06 8.57 4.36
N ALA A 513 -6.16 8.67 5.34
CA ALA A 513 -4.73 8.86 5.10
C ALA A 513 -4.10 7.71 4.27
N SER A 514 -4.69 6.52 4.27
CA SER A 514 -4.29 5.43 3.37
C SER A 514 -4.72 5.70 1.93
N ALA A 515 -5.94 6.22 1.72
CA ALA A 515 -6.49 6.60 0.41
C ALA A 515 -5.71 7.74 -0.26
N MET A 516 -5.09 8.63 0.52
CA MET A 516 -4.25 9.74 0.02
C MET A 516 -2.90 9.28 -0.57
N ARG A 517 -2.44 8.07 -0.25
CA ARG A 517 -1.20 7.51 -0.81
C ARG A 517 -1.35 7.32 -2.31
N VAL A 518 -0.31 7.63 -3.09
CA VAL A 518 -0.35 7.41 -4.55
C VAL A 518 0.02 5.97 -4.90
N SER A 519 -0.82 5.31 -5.69
CA SER A 519 -0.55 4.00 -6.32
C SER A 519 0.54 4.08 -7.39
N VAL A 520 1.10 2.93 -7.81
CA VAL A 520 2.15 2.93 -8.86
C VAL A 520 1.59 3.46 -10.18
N GLU A 521 0.34 3.11 -10.46
CA GLU A 521 -0.41 3.45 -11.65
C GLU A 521 -0.69 4.96 -11.71
N ASN A 522 -1.09 5.56 -10.58
CA ASN A 522 -1.32 7.00 -10.51
C ASN A 522 -0.02 7.81 -10.51
N GLU A 523 1.12 7.25 -10.05
CA GLU A 523 2.43 7.89 -10.25
C GLU A 523 2.86 7.96 -11.71
N GLU A 524 2.49 7.00 -12.54
CA GLU A 524 2.73 7.04 -13.99
C GLU A 524 1.93 8.17 -14.63
N PHE A 525 0.63 8.25 -14.31
CA PHE A 525 -0.25 9.27 -14.86
C PHE A 525 0.11 10.69 -14.40
N LEU A 526 0.33 10.88 -13.08
CA LEU A 526 0.75 12.17 -12.51
C LEU A 526 2.07 12.68 -13.10
N ARG A 527 3.01 11.78 -13.43
CA ARG A 527 4.26 12.19 -14.11
C ARG A 527 4.00 12.73 -15.51
N GLY A 528 3.15 12.06 -16.29
CA GLY A 528 2.73 12.54 -17.60
C GLY A 528 2.10 13.94 -17.51
N ALA A 529 1.17 14.13 -16.57
CA ALA A 529 0.53 15.42 -16.29
C ALA A 529 1.54 16.51 -15.91
N VAL A 530 2.48 16.19 -15.00
CA VAL A 530 3.56 17.08 -14.58
C VAL A 530 4.48 17.48 -15.74
N TRP A 531 4.78 16.57 -16.67
CA TRP A 531 5.59 16.87 -17.85
C TRP A 531 4.86 17.68 -18.92
N LEU A 532 3.52 17.67 -18.89
CA LEU A 532 2.70 18.45 -19.81
C LEU A 532 2.66 19.93 -19.41
N LEU A 533 2.70 20.26 -18.11
CA LEU A 533 2.70 21.63 -17.58
C LEU A 533 3.68 22.61 -18.27
N PRO A 534 4.99 22.30 -18.43
CA PRO A 534 5.93 23.22 -19.08
C PRO A 534 5.65 23.46 -20.57
N LEU A 535 4.78 22.66 -21.19
CA LEU A 535 4.37 22.79 -22.58
C LEU A 535 3.14 23.71 -22.73
N MET A 536 2.51 24.10 -21.61
CA MET A 536 1.35 24.98 -21.59
C MET A 536 1.74 26.46 -21.68
N PRO A 537 0.85 27.34 -22.17
CA PRO A 537 1.15 28.76 -22.42
C PRO A 537 1.56 29.58 -21.17
N ASP A 538 0.95 29.36 -20.01
CA ASP A 538 1.19 30.13 -18.79
C ASP A 538 2.31 29.51 -17.96
N ARG A 539 3.53 30.01 -18.18
CA ARG A 539 4.72 29.62 -17.43
C ARG A 539 4.57 29.82 -15.92
N ALA A 540 3.96 30.90 -15.46
CA ALA A 540 3.88 31.21 -14.03
C ALA A 540 2.92 30.26 -13.31
N ARG A 541 1.80 29.93 -13.97
CA ARG A 541 0.85 28.92 -13.48
C ARG A 541 1.49 27.53 -13.45
N ALA A 542 2.24 27.16 -14.50
CA ALA A 542 2.98 25.90 -14.55
C ALA A 542 4.01 25.77 -13.41
N ILE A 543 4.79 26.82 -13.13
CA ILE A 543 5.77 26.85 -12.03
C ILE A 543 5.08 26.63 -10.68
N THR A 544 3.97 27.32 -10.43
CA THR A 544 3.21 27.20 -9.18
C THR A 544 2.68 25.77 -9.01
N ALA A 545 2.02 25.21 -10.02
CA ALA A 545 1.49 23.85 -9.95
C ALA A 545 2.60 22.80 -9.76
N LEU A 546 3.75 22.94 -10.41
CA LEU A 546 4.89 22.05 -10.20
C LEU A 546 5.40 22.11 -8.75
N ALA A 547 5.48 23.30 -8.17
CA ALA A 547 5.89 23.47 -6.78
C ALA A 547 4.88 22.86 -5.80
N ASP A 548 3.58 23.09 -6.02
CA ASP A 548 2.51 22.59 -5.16
C ASP A 548 2.39 21.06 -5.22
N VAL A 549 2.51 20.47 -6.42
CA VAL A 549 2.59 19.02 -6.62
C VAL A 549 3.83 18.46 -5.93
N ALA A 550 5.00 19.11 -6.06
CA ALA A 550 6.24 18.65 -5.43
C ALA A 550 6.12 18.61 -3.90
N GLN A 551 5.63 19.69 -3.29
CA GLN A 551 5.44 19.79 -1.84
C GLN A 551 4.42 18.77 -1.33
N THR A 552 3.27 18.68 -2.02
CA THR A 552 2.20 17.73 -1.68
C THR A 552 2.67 16.27 -1.78
N ALA A 553 3.38 15.92 -2.86
CA ALA A 553 3.91 14.56 -3.04
C ALA A 553 5.04 14.23 -2.04
N ALA A 554 5.82 15.24 -1.63
CA ALA A 554 6.87 15.11 -0.62
C ALA A 554 6.35 15.21 0.82
N THR A 555 5.03 15.28 1.06
CA THR A 555 4.50 15.31 2.41
C THR A 555 4.76 14.00 3.13
N TYR A 556 5.26 14.09 4.37
CA TYR A 556 5.48 12.91 5.21
C TYR A 556 4.15 12.31 5.66
N MET A 557 3.97 11.01 5.41
CA MET A 557 2.80 10.24 5.79
C MET A 557 3.25 8.88 6.35
N TRP A 558 2.73 8.52 7.53
CA TRP A 558 3.04 7.24 8.20
C TRP A 558 2.75 6.00 7.30
N THR A 559 1.72 6.08 6.46
CA THR A 559 1.34 5.02 5.49
C THR A 559 2.04 5.15 4.13
N GLY A 560 2.89 6.16 3.96
CA GLY A 560 3.58 6.53 2.74
C GLY A 560 4.77 5.62 2.40
N GLU A 561 5.24 5.72 1.15
CA GLU A 561 6.47 5.05 0.70
C GLU A 561 7.70 5.79 1.22
N GLU A 562 8.60 5.10 1.93
CA GLU A 562 9.72 5.74 2.65
C GLU A 562 9.23 6.87 3.60
N GLY A 563 7.97 6.80 4.02
CA GLY A 563 7.31 7.83 4.82
C GLY A 563 6.77 9.02 4.02
N MET A 564 6.66 8.98 2.69
CA MET A 564 6.17 10.09 1.84
C MET A 564 4.91 9.72 1.05
N ARG A 565 4.11 10.72 0.63
CA ARG A 565 2.94 10.51 -0.25
C ARG A 565 3.34 9.88 -1.61
N SER A 566 4.36 10.43 -2.27
CA SER A 566 5.07 9.84 -3.42
C SER A 566 6.43 10.51 -3.66
N THR A 567 7.53 9.78 -3.45
CA THR A 567 8.88 10.25 -3.78
C THR A 567 9.09 10.39 -5.30
N ILE A 568 8.42 9.56 -6.10
CA ILE A 568 8.55 9.54 -7.55
C ILE A 568 7.92 10.78 -8.18
N VAL A 569 6.70 11.14 -7.77
CA VAL A 569 6.00 12.34 -8.29
C VAL A 569 6.71 13.60 -7.82
N ALA A 570 7.15 13.67 -6.55
CA ALA A 570 7.91 14.80 -6.04
C ALA A 570 9.19 15.05 -6.86
N ASN A 571 9.99 14.00 -7.08
CA ASN A 571 11.22 14.12 -7.88
C ASN A 571 10.93 14.47 -9.35
N ALA A 572 9.86 13.95 -9.94
CA ALA A 572 9.49 14.30 -11.31
C ALA A 572 9.08 15.78 -11.43
N ALA A 573 8.29 16.29 -10.48
CA ALA A 573 7.89 17.70 -10.45
C ALA A 573 9.09 18.63 -10.26
N ILE A 574 9.99 18.30 -9.32
CA ILE A 574 11.23 19.06 -9.09
C ILE A 574 12.15 19.04 -10.31
N ALA A 575 12.37 17.87 -10.91
CA ALA A 575 13.22 17.75 -12.11
C ALA A 575 12.65 18.54 -13.29
N THR A 576 11.32 18.54 -13.45
CA THR A 576 10.62 19.30 -14.49
C THR A 576 10.73 20.80 -14.24
N LEU A 577 10.52 21.24 -12.99
CA LEU A 577 10.68 22.63 -12.57
C LEU A 577 12.10 23.14 -12.83
N ILE A 578 13.12 22.37 -12.44
CA ILE A 578 14.53 22.72 -12.68
C ILE A 578 14.82 22.80 -14.18
N ALA A 579 14.30 21.86 -14.98
CA ALA A 579 14.50 21.85 -16.43
C ALA A 579 13.91 23.10 -17.11
N MET A 580 12.85 23.69 -16.58
CA MET A 580 12.29 24.96 -17.07
C MET A 580 13.21 26.17 -16.88
N GLY A 581 14.20 26.09 -15.98
CA GLY A 581 15.21 27.14 -15.75
C GLY A 581 16.32 27.20 -16.80
N GLY A 582 16.51 26.11 -17.57
CA GLY A 582 17.58 26.01 -18.56
C GLY A 582 19.00 26.12 -17.97
N ALA A 583 20.00 26.34 -18.83
CA ALA A 583 21.42 26.36 -18.44
C ALA A 583 21.87 27.59 -17.64
N LYS A 584 21.00 28.62 -17.48
CA LYS A 584 21.36 29.89 -16.83
C LYS A 584 20.55 30.24 -15.58
N GLY A 585 19.61 29.38 -15.18
CA GLY A 585 18.70 29.65 -14.06
C GLY A 585 17.71 30.78 -14.37
N GLY A 586 16.44 30.57 -14.08
CA GLY A 586 15.43 31.63 -14.12
C GLY A 586 15.18 32.10 -12.70
N SER A 587 15.13 33.42 -12.45
CA SER A 587 14.90 33.95 -11.10
C SER A 587 13.57 33.50 -10.49
N ASP A 588 12.58 33.20 -11.34
CA ASP A 588 11.29 32.59 -11.00
C ASP A 588 11.45 31.13 -10.49
N ILE A 589 12.28 30.34 -11.16
CA ILE A 589 12.63 28.97 -10.78
C ILE A 589 13.43 28.96 -9.48
N ASP A 590 14.42 29.85 -9.34
CA ASP A 590 15.26 29.95 -8.15
C ASP A 590 14.43 30.22 -6.89
N GLN A 591 13.43 31.09 -6.99
CA GLN A 591 12.50 31.38 -5.90
C GLN A 591 11.60 30.18 -5.55
N ALA A 592 11.11 29.44 -6.54
CA ALA A 592 10.32 28.23 -6.31
C ALA A 592 11.18 27.13 -5.65
N VAL A 593 12.38 26.88 -6.17
CA VAL A 593 13.32 25.89 -5.63
C VAL A 593 13.75 26.25 -4.21
N LEU A 594 14.03 27.53 -3.93
CA LEU A 594 14.39 27.99 -2.58
C LEU A 594 13.25 27.83 -1.57
N ARG A 595 11.99 27.99 -2.00
CA ARG A 595 10.82 27.70 -1.15
C ARG A 595 10.75 26.20 -0.86
N LEU A 596 10.82 25.37 -1.89
CA LEU A 596 10.79 23.91 -1.75
C LEU A 596 11.91 23.38 -0.87
N SER A 597 13.13 23.92 -0.97
CA SER A 597 14.27 23.46 -0.15
C SER A 597 14.10 23.77 1.34
N LYS A 598 13.24 24.73 1.70
CA LYS A 598 12.91 25.07 3.09
C LYS A 598 11.76 24.25 3.65
N THR A 599 10.88 23.75 2.78
CA THR A 599 9.67 23.02 3.17
C THR A 599 9.87 21.49 3.09
N ILE A 600 10.66 21.01 2.14
CA ILE A 600 10.92 19.58 1.93
C ILE A 600 12.18 19.17 2.69
N ASP A 601 11.98 18.58 3.87
CA ASP A 601 13.07 18.13 4.74
C ASP A 601 13.68 16.77 4.30
N ASN A 602 13.03 16.03 3.40
CA ASN A 602 13.43 14.66 3.07
C ASN A 602 14.76 14.59 2.28
N CYS A 603 15.73 13.83 2.79
CA CYS A 603 17.06 13.66 2.21
C CYS A 603 17.14 12.90 0.88
N THR A 604 16.07 12.23 0.43
CA THR A 604 16.02 11.58 -0.90
C THR A 604 15.39 12.46 -1.97
N ILE A 605 14.71 13.56 -1.58
CA ILE A 605 14.01 14.50 -2.48
C ILE A 605 14.73 15.86 -2.55
N ASN A 606 15.36 16.28 -1.45
CA ASN A 606 16.03 17.58 -1.35
C ASN A 606 17.40 17.68 -2.09
N PRO A 607 18.21 16.62 -2.30
CA PRO A 607 19.51 16.77 -2.95
C PRO A 607 19.50 17.43 -4.34
N PRO A 608 18.54 17.15 -5.25
CA PRO A 608 18.41 17.89 -6.51
C PRO A 608 18.20 19.40 -6.33
N LEU A 609 17.42 19.82 -5.33
CA LEU A 609 17.15 21.24 -5.04
C LEU A 609 18.45 21.94 -4.59
N PHE A 610 19.17 21.35 -3.64
CA PHE A 610 20.46 21.90 -3.19
C PHE A 610 21.52 21.89 -4.29
N LYS A 611 21.58 20.83 -5.11
CA LYS A 611 22.51 20.76 -6.24
C LYS A 611 22.28 21.92 -7.22
N TYR A 612 21.02 22.22 -7.53
CA TYR A 612 20.63 23.35 -8.37
C TYR A 612 21.01 24.70 -7.73
N LEU A 613 20.62 24.93 -6.46
CA LEU A 613 20.90 26.18 -5.74
C LEU A 613 22.41 26.46 -5.58
N ASN A 614 23.24 25.42 -5.50
CA ASN A 614 24.69 25.54 -5.40
C ASN A 614 25.41 25.66 -6.75
N GLY A 615 24.69 25.82 -7.87
CA GLY A 615 25.27 26.00 -9.21
C GLY A 615 25.85 24.73 -9.83
N GLY A 616 25.51 23.55 -9.31
CA GLY A 616 26.09 22.26 -9.74
C GLY A 616 25.37 21.60 -10.92
N GLY A 617 24.73 22.35 -11.81
CA GLY A 617 23.95 21.85 -12.96
C GLY A 617 24.72 20.95 -13.91
#